data_AF-A0A928J5P9-F1
#
_entry.id   AF-A0A928J5P9-F1
#
_cell.length_a   1.000
_cell.length_b   1.000
_cell.length_c   1.000
_cell.angle_alpha   90.00
_cell.angle_beta   90.00
_cell.angle_gamma   90.00
#
_symmetry.space_group_name_H-M   'P 1'
#
loop_
_entity.id
_entity.type
_entity.pdbx_description
1 polymer ?
#
loop_
_entity_poly.entity_id
_entity_poly.type
_entity_poly.pdbx_seq_one_letter_code
_entity_poly.pdbx_strand_id
1 'polypeptide(L)'
;MKRFLALFLVGLMLLPLFVSCGGNKKLTIIQDGNCTIVYDKSTVSTETLRDLTNAIEEQTGTDVDATSSGELEKGTILVGNVQVEDSLSPIAALRIKDFFVGVDGDYYRIGGLNEEATDEAVAYFIEEVLPEIKDGEKLTVRGKNNYIAVAEYRIEGMTIGGEPLSNFSIVIPKSPSVSEFRTAVLLREQICSTTGFYPAILTDGETCPTEGQILIGSTLCGEPVSSEHAYTITVSGKTMKISAASMLGHEAAQRALQNEVFNPRNETLQMDNSFSCSGDGAENATATLQANGDLRIMFSNIHGYPTTDNGPTPVKEASQQLAELYLTYMPDILGTQEFSPNSYNAGLDQMIANEYSAVAVSTGKNYQTYTALFYRKSTVELLASGYFGFNSLTYEEYPDLRGNFSASTLKSTVADNSKGVTWGIFRVRATGQVLLVGSTHLWWQGGDIHETARRIQIMALREHLTEQAATFATANNIQSAIPIFVGGDYNTALNRANTALSIMEAVGNSFSNVNSLATTKLTTSTHHGYATFNEKLGIYEAPVYSTGDQRSAIDHIYVSSASSSMVKINRVGILSDLYAHLSSDHNPIYTDISFTSAAPKLTN
;
A
#
# COMPACT_ATOMS: atom_id res chain seq x y z
N MET A 1 17.03 21.67 -45.82
CA MET A 1 15.75 21.54 -46.54
C MET A 1 15.36 20.07 -46.63
N LYS A 2 14.60 19.56 -45.65
CA LYS A 2 13.89 18.25 -45.58
C LYS A 2 13.58 17.90 -44.10
N ARG A 3 13.06 18.87 -43.32
CA ARG A 3 12.65 18.68 -41.91
C ARG A 3 11.38 19.46 -41.52
N PHE A 4 10.60 19.94 -42.49
CA PHE A 4 9.45 20.81 -42.24
C PHE A 4 8.08 20.20 -42.64
N LEU A 5 8.00 18.89 -42.93
CA LEU A 5 6.78 18.31 -43.52
C LEU A 5 6.14 17.14 -42.74
N ALA A 6 6.65 16.77 -41.57
CA ALA A 6 6.07 15.69 -40.75
C ALA A 6 5.30 16.19 -39.51
N LEU A 7 5.37 17.50 -39.20
CA LEU A 7 4.72 18.12 -38.05
C LEU A 7 3.22 18.46 -38.28
N PHE A 8 2.65 18.06 -39.41
CA PHE A 8 1.36 18.60 -39.88
C PHE A 8 0.16 17.63 -39.83
N LEU A 9 0.29 16.42 -39.27
CA LEU A 9 -0.73 15.38 -39.48
C LEU A 9 -1.31 14.66 -38.24
N VAL A 10 -0.85 14.93 -37.01
CA VAL A 10 -1.47 14.34 -35.80
C VAL A 10 -2.08 15.39 -34.86
N GLY A 11 -1.57 16.62 -34.82
CA GLY A 11 -2.19 17.72 -34.05
C GLY A 11 -3.46 18.33 -34.68
N LEU A 12 -3.88 17.86 -35.86
CA LEU A 12 -4.85 18.56 -36.72
C LEU A 12 -6.30 18.04 -36.62
N MET A 13 -6.61 17.06 -35.77
CA MET A 13 -7.96 16.49 -35.72
C MET A 13 -8.83 16.89 -34.51
N LEU A 14 -8.32 17.64 -33.53
CA LEU A 14 -9.17 18.18 -32.45
C LEU A 14 -8.92 19.66 -32.08
N LEU A 15 -7.78 20.27 -32.42
CA LEU A 15 -7.53 21.69 -32.14
C LEU A 15 -8.05 22.73 -33.16
N PRO A 16 -8.30 22.45 -34.46
CA PRO A 16 -8.71 23.52 -35.38
C PRO A 16 -10.15 24.03 -35.18
N LEU A 17 -11.00 23.31 -34.43
CA LEU A 17 -12.39 23.72 -34.26
C LEU A 17 -12.57 24.86 -33.25
N PHE A 18 -11.63 25.07 -32.32
CA PHE A 18 -11.70 26.19 -31.36
C PHE A 18 -10.91 27.43 -31.79
N VAL A 19 -9.92 27.29 -32.67
CA VAL A 19 -9.09 28.42 -33.11
C VAL A 19 -9.69 29.17 -34.32
N SER A 20 -10.69 28.63 -35.01
CA SER A 20 -11.15 29.18 -36.30
C SER A 20 -12.42 30.06 -36.29
N CYS A 21 -13.00 30.44 -35.14
CA CYS A 21 -14.17 31.36 -35.13
C CYS A 21 -14.03 32.64 -34.29
N GLY A 22 -12.85 32.93 -33.74
CA GLY A 22 -12.61 34.12 -32.89
C GLY A 22 -12.09 35.36 -33.63
N GLY A 23 -12.69 35.76 -34.75
CA GLY A 23 -12.33 37.02 -35.42
C GLY A 23 -12.56 38.23 -34.50
N ASN A 24 -11.50 38.95 -34.11
CA ASN A 24 -11.52 40.27 -33.46
C ASN A 24 -12.51 40.48 -32.29
N LYS A 25 -12.95 39.43 -31.58
CA LYS A 25 -13.90 39.58 -30.46
C LYS A 25 -13.19 40.35 -29.33
N LYS A 26 -13.73 41.53 -29.02
CA LYS A 26 -13.28 42.43 -27.95
C LYS A 26 -14.12 42.12 -26.72
N LEU A 27 -13.48 41.73 -25.62
CA LEU A 27 -14.14 41.53 -24.34
C LEU A 27 -13.61 42.57 -23.35
N THR A 28 -14.52 43.25 -22.68
CA THR A 28 -14.19 44.16 -21.58
C THR A 28 -14.42 43.38 -20.29
N ILE A 29 -13.36 43.22 -19.49
CA ILE A 29 -13.39 42.46 -18.24
C ILE A 29 -13.38 43.37 -16.99
N ILE A 30 -13.20 44.68 -17.19
CA ILE A 30 -13.50 45.71 -16.17
C ILE A 30 -14.51 46.69 -16.76
N GLN A 31 -15.70 46.73 -16.20
CA GLN A 31 -16.78 47.61 -16.61
C GLN A 31 -17.24 48.44 -15.39
N ASP A 32 -17.35 49.76 -15.58
CA ASP A 32 -17.84 50.69 -14.56
C ASP A 32 -17.08 50.67 -13.22
N GLY A 33 -15.78 50.32 -13.24
CA GLY A 33 -14.92 50.33 -12.06
C GLY A 33 -14.98 49.07 -11.19
N ASN A 34 -15.60 47.98 -11.68
CA ASN A 34 -15.61 46.69 -11.00
C ASN A 34 -15.01 45.57 -11.87
N CYS A 35 -14.30 44.65 -11.24
CA CYS A 35 -13.79 43.40 -11.82
C CYS A 35 -14.36 42.21 -11.04
N THR A 36 -14.92 41.21 -11.72
CA THR A 36 -15.43 40.00 -11.06
C THR A 36 -14.60 38.78 -11.47
N ILE A 37 -14.12 38.05 -10.47
CA ILE A 37 -13.44 36.77 -10.62
C ILE A 37 -14.33 35.66 -10.04
N VAL A 38 -14.55 34.62 -10.84
CA VAL A 38 -15.07 33.34 -10.35
C VAL A 38 -13.97 32.30 -10.45
N TYR A 39 -13.67 31.60 -9.36
CA TYR A 39 -12.54 30.67 -9.31
C TYR A 39 -12.94 29.27 -8.82
N ASP A 40 -12.23 28.25 -9.32
CA ASP A 40 -12.39 26.86 -8.87
C ASP A 40 -11.40 26.56 -7.74
N LYS A 41 -11.92 26.41 -6.52
CA LYS A 41 -11.17 26.07 -5.31
C LYS A 41 -10.33 24.79 -5.42
N SER A 42 -10.67 23.88 -6.33
CA SER A 42 -9.91 22.64 -6.52
C SER A 42 -8.65 22.81 -7.38
N THR A 43 -8.53 23.93 -8.08
CA THR A 43 -7.43 24.22 -9.03
C THR A 43 -6.78 25.58 -8.80
N VAL A 44 -7.19 26.33 -7.77
CA VAL A 44 -6.69 27.68 -7.48
C VAL A 44 -6.32 27.78 -6.01
N SER A 45 -5.05 28.03 -5.74
CA SER A 45 -4.56 28.26 -4.38
C SER A 45 -4.99 29.65 -3.87
N THR A 46 -5.04 29.81 -2.55
CA THR A 46 -5.32 31.13 -1.92
C THR A 46 -4.27 32.18 -2.30
N GLU A 47 -3.02 31.76 -2.47
CA GLU A 47 -1.91 32.63 -2.86
C GLU A 47 -2.06 33.09 -4.30
N THR A 48 -2.31 32.16 -5.22
CA THR A 48 -2.53 32.43 -6.65
C THR A 48 -3.68 33.41 -6.87
N LEU A 49 -4.79 33.22 -6.16
CA LEU A 49 -5.93 34.13 -6.24
C LEU A 49 -5.57 35.52 -5.72
N ARG A 50 -4.86 35.61 -4.58
CA ARG A 50 -4.42 36.87 -4.00
C ARG A 50 -3.48 37.62 -4.94
N ASP A 51 -2.54 36.92 -5.55
CA ASP A 51 -1.55 37.52 -6.44
C ASP A 51 -2.20 38.05 -7.72
N LEU A 52 -3.16 37.32 -8.29
CA LEU A 52 -3.97 37.79 -9.41
C LEU A 52 -4.79 39.05 -9.06
N THR A 53 -5.52 39.02 -7.94
CA THR A 53 -6.34 40.15 -7.48
C THR A 53 -5.47 41.39 -7.27
N ASN A 54 -4.38 41.28 -6.52
CA ASN A 54 -3.46 42.38 -6.26
C ASN A 54 -2.87 42.97 -7.55
N ALA A 55 -2.48 42.11 -8.50
CA ALA A 55 -1.91 42.56 -9.77
C ALA A 55 -2.92 43.37 -10.59
N ILE A 56 -4.18 42.92 -10.64
CA ILE A 56 -5.26 43.66 -11.32
C ILE A 56 -5.51 45.00 -10.61
N GLU A 57 -5.67 44.99 -9.29
CA GLU A 57 -5.91 46.19 -8.49
C GLU A 57 -4.80 47.23 -8.65
N GLU A 58 -3.53 46.80 -8.60
CA GLU A 58 -2.37 47.67 -8.77
C GLU A 58 -2.30 48.27 -10.19
N GLN A 59 -2.60 47.47 -11.22
CA GLN A 59 -2.52 47.92 -12.61
C GLN A 59 -3.69 48.85 -13.00
N THR A 60 -4.90 48.60 -12.48
CA THR A 60 -6.12 49.26 -12.96
C THR A 60 -6.79 50.19 -11.94
N GLY A 61 -6.38 50.14 -10.66
CA GLY A 61 -7.01 50.90 -9.58
C GLY A 61 -8.47 50.51 -9.31
N THR A 62 -8.88 49.31 -9.73
CA THR A 62 -10.26 48.78 -9.66
C THR A 62 -10.34 47.72 -8.57
N ASP A 63 -11.32 47.81 -7.68
CA ASP A 63 -11.58 46.74 -6.70
C ASP A 63 -12.00 45.44 -7.40
N VAL A 64 -11.44 44.32 -6.96
CA VAL A 64 -11.72 42.99 -7.51
C VAL A 64 -12.62 42.20 -6.56
N ASP A 65 -13.79 41.77 -7.04
CA ASP A 65 -14.68 40.87 -6.33
C ASP A 65 -14.42 39.41 -6.77
N ALA A 66 -13.82 38.62 -5.89
CA ALA A 66 -13.43 37.24 -6.17
C ALA A 66 -14.25 36.25 -5.34
N THR A 67 -14.99 35.36 -6.00
CA THR A 67 -15.82 34.34 -5.36
C THR A 67 -15.63 32.95 -5.95
N SER A 68 -15.78 31.90 -5.14
CA SER A 68 -15.80 30.51 -5.63
C SER A 68 -17.17 30.06 -6.15
N SER A 69 -18.17 30.92 -6.02
CA SER A 69 -19.55 30.65 -6.41
C SER A 69 -20.27 31.96 -6.67
N GLY A 70 -20.82 32.15 -7.87
CA GLY A 70 -21.52 33.38 -8.23
C GLY A 70 -22.22 33.25 -9.57
N GLU A 71 -23.11 34.19 -9.86
CA GLU A 71 -23.70 34.31 -11.20
C GLU A 71 -22.60 34.74 -12.18
N LEU A 72 -22.56 34.08 -13.34
CA LEU A 72 -21.57 34.33 -14.37
C LEU A 72 -22.08 35.44 -15.31
N GLU A 73 -21.58 36.66 -15.11
CA GLU A 73 -21.88 37.79 -15.97
C GLU A 73 -20.89 37.89 -17.13
N LYS A 74 -21.31 38.57 -18.20
CA LYS A 74 -20.42 38.85 -19.33
C LYS A 74 -19.24 39.71 -18.85
N GLY A 75 -18.03 39.26 -19.16
CA GLY A 75 -16.80 39.94 -18.74
C GLY A 75 -16.23 39.42 -17.42
N THR A 76 -16.86 38.44 -16.76
CA THR A 76 -16.26 37.75 -15.62
C THR A 76 -14.98 37.02 -16.03
N ILE A 77 -13.96 37.10 -15.17
CA ILE A 77 -12.72 36.32 -15.28
C ILE A 77 -12.94 34.97 -14.58
N LEU A 78 -12.76 33.88 -15.31
CA LEU A 78 -12.84 32.51 -14.81
C LEU A 78 -11.44 32.00 -14.52
N VAL A 79 -11.15 31.65 -13.27
CA VAL A 79 -9.82 31.19 -12.86
C VAL A 79 -9.84 29.73 -12.45
N GLY A 80 -9.00 28.91 -13.08
CA GLY A 80 -9.01 27.46 -12.93
C GLY A 80 -10.08 26.75 -13.76
N ASN A 81 -10.44 25.52 -13.37
CA ASN A 81 -11.36 24.67 -14.12
C ASN A 81 -12.86 24.94 -13.84
N VAL A 82 -13.24 26.21 -13.84
CA VAL A 82 -14.63 26.65 -13.63
C VAL A 82 -15.53 26.11 -14.74
N GLN A 83 -16.53 25.31 -14.34
CA GLN A 83 -17.53 24.78 -15.24
C GLN A 83 -18.56 25.85 -15.61
N VAL A 84 -18.91 25.91 -16.90
CA VAL A 84 -19.94 26.80 -17.44
C VAL A 84 -20.97 25.92 -18.13
N GLU A 85 -22.23 26.00 -17.71
CA GLU A 85 -23.32 25.22 -18.33
C GLU A 85 -23.39 25.50 -19.84
N ASP A 86 -23.62 24.45 -20.62
CA ASP A 86 -23.80 24.49 -22.09
C ASP A 86 -22.61 25.05 -22.92
N SER A 87 -21.40 25.16 -22.34
CA SER A 87 -20.17 25.56 -23.05
C SER A 87 -19.08 24.48 -23.01
N LEU A 88 -18.45 24.24 -24.17
CA LEU A 88 -17.24 23.41 -24.24
C LEU A 88 -16.04 24.28 -23.84
N SER A 89 -15.60 24.14 -22.60
CA SER A 89 -14.43 24.85 -22.06
C SER A 89 -13.15 24.51 -22.84
N PRO A 90 -12.35 25.50 -23.26
CA PRO A 90 -11.02 25.27 -23.82
C PRO A 90 -10.09 24.48 -22.89
N ILE A 91 -10.33 24.53 -21.57
CA ILE A 91 -9.56 23.77 -20.57
C ILE A 91 -9.82 22.26 -20.68
N ALA A 92 -11.00 21.83 -21.15
CA ALA A 92 -11.35 20.41 -21.19
C ALA A 92 -10.48 19.58 -22.16
N ALA A 93 -9.84 20.23 -23.14
CA ALA A 93 -8.95 19.58 -24.10
C ALA A 93 -7.46 19.64 -23.70
N LEU A 94 -7.13 20.31 -22.58
CA LEU A 94 -5.77 20.45 -22.10
C LEU A 94 -5.24 19.15 -21.52
N ARG A 95 -3.92 19.02 -21.48
CA ARG A 95 -3.22 18.02 -20.67
C ARG A 95 -2.83 18.63 -19.32
N ILE A 96 -2.41 17.78 -18.39
CA ILE A 96 -2.27 18.11 -16.98
C ILE A 96 -1.29 19.26 -16.66
N LYS A 97 -0.33 19.55 -17.55
CA LYS A 97 0.62 20.67 -17.43
C LYS A 97 0.37 21.79 -18.46
N ASP A 98 -0.66 21.63 -19.29
CA ASP A 98 -1.02 22.67 -20.26
C ASP A 98 -1.92 23.69 -19.56
N PHE A 99 -1.90 24.92 -20.06
CA PHE A 99 -2.77 25.97 -19.56
C PHE A 99 -3.32 26.87 -20.67
N PHE A 100 -4.45 27.50 -20.39
CA PHE A 100 -5.12 28.45 -21.28
C PHE A 100 -5.28 29.81 -20.62
N VAL A 101 -4.95 30.86 -21.37
CA VAL A 101 -5.23 32.25 -21.03
C VAL A 101 -5.90 32.90 -22.24
N GLY A 102 -7.17 33.30 -22.14
CA GLY A 102 -7.83 33.91 -23.28
C GLY A 102 -9.33 34.09 -23.17
N VAL A 103 -9.91 34.68 -24.22
CA VAL A 103 -11.35 34.87 -24.39
C VAL A 103 -12.03 33.52 -24.64
N ASP A 104 -13.00 33.19 -23.79
CA ASP A 104 -13.87 32.01 -23.84
C ASP A 104 -15.33 32.48 -23.88
N GLY A 105 -15.90 32.57 -25.09
CA GLY A 105 -17.27 33.06 -25.28
C GLY A 105 -17.45 34.51 -24.81
N ASP A 106 -18.17 34.69 -23.71
CA ASP A 106 -18.44 35.97 -23.05
C ASP A 106 -17.60 36.18 -21.77
N TYR A 107 -16.67 35.26 -21.50
CA TYR A 107 -15.79 35.27 -20.34
C TYR A 107 -14.32 35.36 -20.76
N TYR A 108 -13.47 35.69 -19.79
CA TYR A 108 -12.02 35.55 -19.94
C TYR A 108 -11.52 34.46 -19.01
N ARG A 109 -10.80 33.47 -19.53
CA ARG A 109 -10.40 32.28 -18.78
C ARG A 109 -8.90 32.27 -18.58
N ILE A 110 -8.48 31.92 -17.37
CA ILE A 110 -7.10 31.79 -16.92
C ILE A 110 -7.01 30.49 -16.12
N GLY A 111 -6.43 29.42 -16.68
CA GLY A 111 -6.27 28.20 -15.89
C GLY A 111 -5.84 26.96 -16.66
N GLY A 112 -5.52 25.92 -15.89
CA GLY A 112 -5.23 24.58 -16.36
C GLY A 112 -6.10 23.53 -15.65
N LEU A 113 -5.70 22.26 -15.73
CA LEU A 113 -6.43 21.13 -15.12
C LEU A 113 -6.11 20.89 -13.64
N ASN A 114 -5.10 21.55 -13.10
CA ASN A 114 -4.68 21.45 -11.70
C ASN A 114 -4.15 22.80 -11.19
N GLU A 115 -3.75 22.83 -9.91
CA GLU A 115 -3.18 24.01 -9.25
C GLU A 115 -1.91 24.51 -9.96
N GLU A 116 -0.91 23.64 -10.18
CA GLU A 116 0.36 24.01 -10.81
C GLU A 116 0.19 24.67 -12.20
N ALA A 117 -0.60 24.07 -13.08
CA ALA A 117 -0.86 24.63 -14.40
C ALA A 117 -1.69 25.93 -14.34
N THR A 118 -2.55 26.07 -13.32
CA THR A 118 -3.32 27.29 -13.12
C THR A 118 -2.47 28.42 -12.58
N ASP A 119 -1.50 28.12 -11.71
CA ASP A 119 -0.51 29.06 -11.22
C ASP A 119 0.35 29.61 -12.37
N GLU A 120 0.81 28.72 -13.26
CA GLU A 120 1.52 29.13 -14.49
C GLU A 120 0.65 30.01 -15.41
N ALA A 121 -0.64 29.69 -15.54
CA ALA A 121 -1.58 30.49 -16.32
C ALA A 121 -1.75 31.89 -15.75
N VAL A 122 -1.87 32.01 -14.43
CA VAL A 122 -1.99 33.28 -13.71
C VAL A 122 -0.71 34.09 -13.83
N ALA A 123 0.46 33.47 -13.64
CA ALA A 123 1.75 34.12 -13.84
C ALA A 123 1.87 34.67 -15.27
N TYR A 124 1.56 33.85 -16.28
CA TYR A 124 1.55 34.30 -17.68
C TYR A 124 0.61 35.48 -17.92
N PHE A 125 -0.59 35.45 -17.35
CA PHE A 125 -1.53 36.57 -17.47
C PHE A 125 -0.94 37.86 -16.87
N ILE A 126 -0.39 37.80 -15.66
CA ILE A 126 0.18 38.95 -14.96
C ILE A 126 1.41 39.50 -15.69
N GLU A 127 2.27 38.64 -16.22
CA GLU A 127 3.55 39.03 -16.81
C GLU A 127 3.42 39.47 -18.28
N GLU A 128 2.57 38.80 -19.06
CA GLU A 128 2.54 38.97 -20.52
C GLU A 128 1.27 39.66 -21.01
N VAL A 129 0.13 39.45 -20.36
CA VAL A 129 -1.15 40.00 -20.83
C VAL A 129 -1.48 41.32 -20.16
N LEU A 130 -1.38 41.39 -18.84
CA LEU A 130 -1.78 42.54 -18.04
C LEU A 130 -0.99 43.82 -18.38
N PRO A 131 0.34 43.80 -18.64
CA PRO A 131 1.11 45.01 -18.95
C PRO A 131 0.82 45.60 -20.33
N GLU A 132 0.28 44.81 -21.27
CA GLU A 132 -0.12 45.31 -22.59
C GLU A 132 -1.37 46.20 -22.54
N ILE A 133 -2.05 46.26 -21.39
CA ILE A 133 -3.34 46.92 -21.24
C ILE A 133 -3.12 48.33 -20.67
N LYS A 134 -3.27 49.35 -21.53
CA LYS A 134 -2.84 50.74 -21.28
C LYS A 134 -3.95 51.78 -21.04
N ASP A 135 -5.21 51.36 -20.88
CA ASP A 135 -6.31 52.29 -20.60
C ASP A 135 -6.71 52.18 -19.12
N GLY A 136 -6.25 53.12 -18.30
CA GLY A 136 -6.38 53.17 -16.83
C GLY A 136 -7.80 53.23 -16.25
N GLU A 137 -8.82 52.82 -17.01
CA GLU A 137 -10.21 52.63 -16.52
C GLU A 137 -10.92 51.40 -17.15
N LYS A 138 -10.34 50.71 -18.15
CA LYS A 138 -10.97 49.57 -18.85
C LYS A 138 -9.98 48.49 -19.27
N LEU A 139 -10.04 47.34 -18.60
CA LEU A 139 -9.32 46.14 -19.01
C LEU A 139 -10.03 45.50 -20.21
N THR A 140 -9.51 45.73 -21.41
CA THR A 140 -10.03 45.11 -22.64
C THR A 140 -9.06 44.07 -23.17
N VAL A 141 -9.52 42.84 -23.23
CA VAL A 141 -8.82 41.69 -23.82
C VAL A 141 -9.40 41.37 -25.21
N ARG A 142 -8.58 40.77 -26.06
CA ARG A 142 -8.94 40.42 -27.44
C ARG A 142 -8.62 38.97 -27.71
N GLY A 143 -9.37 38.33 -28.61
CA GLY A 143 -9.09 36.95 -29.04
C GLY A 143 -7.68 36.73 -29.60
N LYS A 144 -6.98 37.79 -30.06
CA LYS A 144 -5.56 37.73 -30.46
C LYS A 144 -4.60 37.45 -29.30
N ASN A 145 -5.05 37.67 -28.06
CA ASN A 145 -4.30 37.43 -26.82
C ASN A 145 -4.59 36.03 -26.26
N ASN A 146 -5.37 35.20 -26.98
CA ASN A 146 -5.58 33.82 -26.58
C ASN A 146 -4.28 33.04 -26.71
N TYR A 147 -3.86 32.43 -25.63
CA TYR A 147 -2.64 31.66 -25.50
C TYR A 147 -2.96 30.29 -24.91
N ILE A 148 -2.41 29.26 -25.53
CA ILE A 148 -2.37 27.90 -25.00
C ILE A 148 -0.90 27.56 -24.84
N ALA A 149 -0.47 27.35 -23.59
CA ALA A 149 0.82 26.73 -23.33
C ALA A 149 0.65 25.22 -23.45
N VAL A 150 1.45 24.61 -24.32
CA VAL A 150 1.55 23.15 -24.44
C VAL A 150 2.87 22.75 -23.81
N ALA A 151 2.80 22.00 -22.71
CA ALA A 151 3.99 21.52 -22.03
C ALA A 151 4.67 20.39 -22.83
N GLU A 152 5.94 20.16 -22.53
CA GLU A 152 6.66 19.00 -23.05
C GLU A 152 6.29 17.73 -22.25
N TYR A 153 5.82 16.71 -22.96
CA TYR A 153 5.53 15.39 -22.41
C TYR A 153 6.49 14.35 -23.00
N ARG A 154 6.80 13.32 -22.21
CA ARG A 154 7.69 12.23 -22.65
C ARG A 154 7.15 11.53 -23.90
N ILE A 155 5.83 11.35 -23.95
CA ILE A 155 5.10 10.73 -25.06
C ILE A 155 4.17 11.80 -25.64
N GLU A 156 4.42 12.20 -26.89
CA GLU A 156 3.70 13.30 -27.54
C GLU A 156 2.24 12.94 -27.84
N GLY A 157 1.97 11.66 -28.13
CA GLY A 157 0.62 11.15 -28.38
C GLY A 157 0.57 9.64 -28.21
N MET A 158 -0.59 9.11 -27.85
CA MET A 158 -0.79 7.67 -27.67
C MET A 158 -2.17 7.28 -28.19
N THR A 159 -2.21 6.15 -28.91
CA THR A 159 -3.46 5.53 -29.35
C THR A 159 -3.49 4.04 -28.96
N ILE A 160 -4.67 3.56 -28.58
CA ILE A 160 -4.93 2.14 -28.31
C ILE A 160 -6.07 1.71 -29.22
N GLY A 161 -5.84 0.72 -30.09
CA GLY A 161 -6.83 0.30 -31.08
C GLY A 161 -7.22 1.39 -32.08
N GLY A 162 -6.33 2.37 -32.30
CA GLY A 162 -6.58 3.55 -33.12
C GLY A 162 -7.36 4.68 -32.42
N GLU A 163 -7.82 4.48 -31.18
CA GLU A 163 -8.50 5.50 -30.39
C GLU A 163 -7.49 6.33 -29.58
N PRO A 164 -7.55 7.67 -29.57
CA PRO A 164 -6.67 8.50 -28.76
C PRO A 164 -6.81 8.24 -27.26
N LEU A 165 -5.69 8.23 -26.52
CA LEU A 165 -5.69 7.97 -25.08
C LEU A 165 -6.53 8.99 -24.27
N SER A 166 -6.74 10.20 -24.80
CA SER A 166 -7.66 11.20 -24.22
C SER A 166 -9.09 10.68 -24.07
N ASN A 167 -9.48 9.69 -24.89
CA ASN A 167 -10.81 9.08 -24.91
C ASN A 167 -10.81 7.71 -24.21
N PHE A 168 -10.02 7.54 -23.14
CA PHE A 168 -9.97 6.31 -22.35
C PHE A 168 -10.35 6.53 -20.89
N SER A 169 -10.95 5.52 -20.30
CA SER A 169 -11.11 5.37 -18.85
C SER A 169 -10.52 4.03 -18.39
N ILE A 170 -10.01 4.00 -17.16
CA ILE A 170 -9.57 2.78 -16.49
C ILE A 170 -10.76 2.19 -15.77
N VAL A 171 -11.06 0.91 -15.98
CA VAL A 171 -12.17 0.21 -15.33
C VAL A 171 -11.62 -0.95 -14.50
N ILE A 172 -12.01 -0.99 -13.23
CA ILE A 172 -11.65 -2.03 -12.26
C ILE A 172 -12.90 -2.74 -11.74
N PRO A 173 -12.81 -3.93 -11.12
CA PRO A 173 -13.99 -4.64 -10.65
C PRO A 173 -14.74 -3.81 -9.61
N LYS A 174 -16.05 -4.07 -9.46
CA LYS A 174 -16.90 -3.38 -8.48
C LYS A 174 -16.40 -3.51 -7.03
N SER A 175 -15.71 -4.60 -6.73
CA SER A 175 -15.07 -4.85 -5.44
C SER A 175 -13.63 -5.29 -5.73
N PRO A 176 -12.76 -4.33 -6.06
CA PRO A 176 -11.41 -4.64 -6.51
C PRO A 176 -10.57 -5.17 -5.35
N SER A 177 -9.63 -6.04 -5.67
CA SER A 177 -8.52 -6.37 -4.77
C SER A 177 -7.64 -5.12 -4.55
N VAL A 178 -6.81 -5.12 -3.49
CA VAL A 178 -5.90 -3.99 -3.25
C VAL A 178 -4.85 -3.90 -4.36
N SER A 179 -4.42 -5.04 -4.93
CA SER A 179 -3.56 -5.08 -6.11
C SER A 179 -4.21 -4.54 -7.37
N GLU A 180 -5.48 -4.85 -7.62
CA GLU A 180 -6.21 -4.30 -8.77
C GLU A 180 -6.34 -2.78 -8.67
N PHE A 181 -6.76 -2.27 -7.51
CA PHE A 181 -6.87 -0.83 -7.27
C PHE A 181 -5.51 -0.13 -7.36
N ARG A 182 -4.48 -0.68 -6.72
CA ARG A 182 -3.11 -0.15 -6.79
C ARG A 182 -2.59 -0.10 -8.23
N THR A 183 -2.81 -1.16 -9.01
CA THR A 183 -2.40 -1.21 -10.42
C THR A 183 -3.07 -0.09 -11.22
N ALA A 184 -4.37 0.15 -11.00
CA ALA A 184 -5.12 1.21 -11.66
C ALA A 184 -4.59 2.61 -11.32
N VAL A 185 -4.37 2.88 -10.04
CA VAL A 185 -3.84 4.16 -9.56
C VAL A 185 -2.45 4.42 -10.14
N LEU A 186 -1.54 3.46 -10.02
CA LEU A 186 -0.17 3.63 -10.49
C LEU A 186 -0.09 3.72 -12.02
N LEU A 187 -0.96 3.01 -12.75
CA LEU A 187 -1.07 3.17 -14.20
C LEU A 187 -1.59 4.57 -14.57
N ARG A 188 -2.61 5.09 -13.89
CA ARG A 188 -3.10 6.46 -14.12
C ARG A 188 -1.99 7.49 -13.90
N GLU A 189 -1.23 7.37 -12.81
CA GLU A 189 -0.12 8.28 -12.53
C GLU A 189 1.02 8.14 -13.55
N GLN A 190 1.30 6.93 -14.03
CA GLN A 190 2.25 6.69 -15.11
C GLN A 190 1.78 7.33 -16.43
N ILE A 191 0.51 7.17 -16.80
CA ILE A 191 -0.09 7.80 -17.98
C ILE A 191 -0.01 9.32 -17.86
N CYS A 192 -0.41 9.86 -16.70
CA CYS A 192 -0.37 11.29 -16.40
C CYS A 192 1.03 11.88 -16.57
N SER A 193 2.02 11.32 -15.88
CA SER A 193 3.38 11.83 -15.87
C SER A 193 4.09 11.72 -17.23
N THR A 194 3.68 10.77 -18.08
CA THR A 194 4.33 10.54 -19.38
C THR A 194 3.62 11.16 -20.57
N THR A 195 2.30 11.21 -20.56
CA THR A 195 1.47 11.67 -21.70
C THR A 195 0.73 12.97 -21.42
N GLY A 196 0.54 13.31 -20.14
CA GLY A 196 -0.28 14.43 -19.68
C GLY A 196 -1.78 14.14 -19.60
N PHE A 197 -2.24 12.94 -19.99
CA PHE A 197 -3.64 12.55 -19.86
C PHE A 197 -3.94 11.97 -18.48
N TYR A 198 -5.13 12.26 -17.93
CA TYR A 198 -5.55 11.79 -16.61
C TYR A 198 -6.85 10.98 -16.70
N PRO A 199 -6.79 9.71 -17.16
CA PRO A 199 -7.99 8.90 -17.34
C PRO A 199 -8.69 8.66 -16.00
N ALA A 200 -10.02 8.77 -15.99
CA ALA A 200 -10.83 8.43 -14.82
C ALA A 200 -10.67 6.94 -14.46
N ILE A 201 -10.68 6.63 -13.16
CA ILE A 201 -10.79 5.25 -12.66
C ILE A 201 -12.25 5.03 -12.29
N LEU A 202 -12.86 4.03 -12.92
CA LEU A 202 -14.26 3.65 -12.76
C LEU A 202 -14.33 2.22 -12.23
N THR A 203 -15.36 1.93 -11.46
CA THR A 203 -15.72 0.58 -11.04
C THR A 203 -16.72 -0.04 -12.01
N ASP A 204 -16.69 -1.37 -12.11
CA ASP A 204 -17.60 -2.11 -12.98
C ASP A 204 -19.08 -1.82 -12.64
N GLY A 205 -19.84 -1.50 -13.69
CA GLY A 205 -21.23 -1.05 -13.62
C GLY A 205 -21.43 0.46 -13.61
N GLU A 206 -20.37 1.26 -13.50
CA GLU A 206 -20.45 2.70 -13.75
C GLU A 206 -20.55 3.01 -15.25
N THR A 207 -21.25 4.10 -15.60
CA THR A 207 -21.36 4.53 -16.99
C THR A 207 -19.99 4.99 -17.49
N CYS A 208 -19.45 4.31 -18.49
CA CYS A 208 -18.20 4.71 -19.12
C CYS A 208 -18.43 5.94 -20.02
N PRO A 209 -17.83 7.10 -19.73
CA PRO A 209 -18.04 8.32 -20.51
C PRO A 209 -17.23 8.33 -21.81
N THR A 210 -16.37 7.33 -22.00
CA THR A 210 -15.36 7.25 -23.06
C THR A 210 -15.58 6.04 -23.96
N GLU A 211 -15.11 6.14 -25.22
CA GLU A 211 -15.19 5.06 -26.19
C GLU A 211 -14.14 3.96 -25.97
N GLY A 212 -12.96 4.33 -25.44
CA GLY A 212 -11.86 3.42 -25.14
C GLY A 212 -11.82 3.01 -23.67
N GLN A 213 -11.36 1.80 -23.39
CA GLN A 213 -11.27 1.27 -22.02
C GLN A 213 -9.94 0.59 -21.73
N ILE A 214 -9.44 0.78 -20.50
CA ILE A 214 -8.35 -0.01 -19.92
C ILE A 214 -8.96 -0.84 -18.79
N LEU A 215 -9.17 -2.14 -19.02
CA LEU A 215 -9.72 -3.06 -18.03
C LEU A 215 -8.59 -3.63 -17.17
N ILE A 216 -8.74 -3.59 -15.85
CA ILE A 216 -7.82 -4.22 -14.90
C ILE A 216 -8.60 -5.24 -14.08
N GLY A 217 -8.09 -6.46 -13.97
CA GLY A 217 -8.69 -7.53 -13.18
C GLY A 217 -9.19 -8.69 -14.03
N SER A 218 -9.00 -9.91 -13.53
CA SER A 218 -9.29 -11.16 -14.26
C SER A 218 -10.78 -11.33 -14.57
N THR A 219 -11.65 -10.93 -13.63
CA THR A 219 -13.11 -11.00 -13.76
C THR A 219 -13.64 -10.12 -14.90
N LEU A 220 -13.01 -8.96 -15.14
CA LEU A 220 -13.36 -8.05 -16.22
C LEU A 220 -12.75 -8.46 -17.57
N CYS A 221 -11.52 -8.94 -17.55
CA CYS A 221 -10.80 -9.28 -18.78
C CYS A 221 -11.40 -10.51 -19.49
N GLY A 222 -12.05 -11.41 -18.73
CA GLY A 222 -12.66 -12.64 -19.24
C GLY A 222 -11.65 -13.71 -19.66
N GLU A 223 -10.37 -13.50 -19.36
CA GLU A 223 -9.26 -14.38 -19.74
C GLU A 223 -8.62 -14.95 -18.46
N PRO A 224 -8.56 -16.28 -18.29
CA PRO A 224 -7.78 -16.88 -17.22
C PRO A 224 -6.29 -16.70 -17.54
N VAL A 225 -5.51 -16.17 -16.59
CA VAL A 225 -4.05 -16.20 -16.69
C VAL A 225 -3.53 -17.62 -16.49
N SER A 226 -2.42 -17.94 -17.15
CA SER A 226 -1.93 -19.31 -17.36
C SER A 226 -1.33 -19.99 -16.13
N SER A 227 -0.97 -19.23 -15.08
CA SER A 227 -0.42 -19.73 -13.81
C SER A 227 -0.82 -18.84 -12.62
N GLU A 228 -0.58 -19.33 -11.40
CA GLU A 228 -0.96 -18.71 -10.11
C GLU A 228 -0.36 -17.32 -9.87
N HIS A 229 0.71 -16.95 -10.59
CA HIS A 229 1.38 -15.66 -10.47
C HIS A 229 1.60 -14.98 -11.83
N ALA A 230 0.98 -15.51 -12.88
CA ALA A 230 1.07 -14.96 -14.22
C ALA A 230 0.33 -13.62 -14.34
N TYR A 231 0.77 -12.84 -15.31
CA TYR A 231 0.07 -11.68 -15.82
C TYR A 231 0.00 -11.66 -17.34
N THR A 232 -0.99 -10.96 -17.87
CA THR A 232 -1.17 -10.72 -19.30
C THR A 232 -1.67 -9.30 -19.52
N ILE A 233 -1.10 -8.62 -20.51
CA ILE A 233 -1.51 -7.32 -21.02
C ILE A 233 -1.79 -7.50 -22.51
N THR A 234 -3.00 -7.22 -22.96
CA THR A 234 -3.41 -7.39 -24.37
C THR A 234 -4.23 -6.20 -24.84
N VAL A 235 -4.26 -5.99 -26.15
CA VAL A 235 -5.15 -5.02 -26.79
C VAL A 235 -6.09 -5.75 -27.74
N SER A 236 -7.38 -5.41 -27.68
CA SER A 236 -8.42 -5.93 -28.57
C SER A 236 -9.43 -4.83 -28.88
N GLY A 237 -9.42 -4.33 -30.11
CA GLY A 237 -10.21 -3.16 -30.50
C GLY A 237 -9.78 -1.95 -29.67
N LYS A 238 -10.74 -1.15 -29.20
CA LYS A 238 -10.49 0.03 -28.35
C LYS A 238 -10.30 -0.32 -26.87
N THR A 239 -9.89 -1.55 -26.57
CA THR A 239 -9.78 -2.05 -25.20
C THR A 239 -8.40 -2.59 -24.93
N MET A 240 -7.74 -2.08 -23.89
CA MET A 240 -6.56 -2.68 -23.27
C MET A 240 -7.01 -3.51 -22.07
N LYS A 241 -6.51 -4.73 -21.92
CA LYS A 241 -6.84 -5.65 -20.83
C LYS A 241 -5.58 -5.98 -20.05
N ILE A 242 -5.64 -5.83 -18.73
CA ILE A 242 -4.57 -6.16 -17.79
C ILE A 242 -5.13 -7.16 -16.78
N SER A 243 -4.65 -8.39 -16.85
CA SER A 243 -5.05 -9.47 -15.94
C SER A 243 -3.83 -10.03 -15.21
N ALA A 244 -4.00 -10.35 -13.93
CA ALA A 244 -2.99 -11.00 -13.11
C ALA A 244 -3.68 -11.93 -12.08
N ALA A 245 -2.98 -13.00 -11.67
CA ALA A 245 -3.52 -13.98 -10.71
C ALA A 245 -3.24 -13.63 -9.24
N SER A 246 -2.21 -12.82 -8.96
CA SER A 246 -1.78 -12.50 -7.60
C SER A 246 -1.14 -11.12 -7.53
N MET A 247 -0.83 -10.68 -6.30
CA MET A 247 -0.07 -9.44 -6.06
C MET A 247 1.25 -9.41 -6.85
N LEU A 248 1.94 -10.56 -6.98
CA LEU A 248 3.20 -10.66 -7.72
C LEU A 248 2.99 -10.47 -9.22
N GLY A 249 1.89 -11.01 -9.76
CA GLY A 249 1.49 -10.81 -11.15
C GLY A 249 1.16 -9.34 -11.44
N HIS A 250 0.44 -8.67 -10.53
CA HIS A 250 0.13 -7.24 -10.66
C HIS A 250 1.39 -6.38 -10.63
N GLU A 251 2.32 -6.65 -9.72
CA GLU A 251 3.60 -5.94 -9.64
C GLU A 251 4.45 -6.14 -10.91
N ALA A 252 4.45 -7.37 -11.45
CA ALA A 252 5.13 -7.68 -12.70
C ALA A 252 4.49 -7.00 -13.91
N ALA A 253 3.16 -6.96 -14.00
CA ALA A 253 2.43 -6.24 -15.04
C ALA A 253 2.75 -4.74 -15.01
N GLN A 254 2.81 -4.14 -13.82
CA GLN A 254 3.18 -2.74 -13.67
C GLN A 254 4.60 -2.46 -14.16
N ARG A 255 5.58 -3.31 -13.79
CA ARG A 255 6.95 -3.21 -14.30
C ARG A 255 7.00 -3.35 -15.83
N ALA A 256 6.24 -4.28 -16.40
CA ALA A 256 6.18 -4.46 -17.84
C ALA A 256 5.63 -3.21 -18.55
N LEU A 257 4.54 -2.62 -18.05
CA LEU A 257 4.00 -1.36 -18.58
C LEU A 257 5.04 -0.23 -18.51
N GLN A 258 5.72 -0.07 -17.38
CA GLN A 258 6.74 0.95 -17.21
C GLN A 258 7.92 0.78 -18.18
N ASN A 259 8.40 -0.46 -18.35
CA ASN A 259 9.60 -0.74 -19.13
C ASN A 259 9.36 -0.86 -20.64
N GLU A 260 8.19 -1.39 -21.04
CA GLU A 260 7.89 -1.72 -22.44
C GLU A 260 6.97 -0.69 -23.11
N VAL A 261 6.00 -0.13 -22.38
CA VAL A 261 4.99 0.78 -22.95
C VAL A 261 5.35 2.24 -22.72
N PHE A 262 5.73 2.61 -21.49
CA PHE A 262 5.92 4.02 -21.10
C PHE A 262 7.39 4.47 -21.05
N ASN A 263 8.31 3.62 -21.48
CA ASN A 263 9.73 3.94 -21.56
C ASN A 263 10.18 4.71 -22.82
N PRO A 264 9.55 4.61 -24.01
CA PRO A 264 9.94 5.42 -25.17
C PRO A 264 9.95 6.94 -24.88
N ARG A 265 10.68 7.71 -25.68
CA ARG A 265 10.76 9.18 -25.59
C ARG A 265 10.52 9.81 -26.96
N ASN A 266 9.73 10.88 -27.00
CA ASN A 266 9.50 11.74 -28.18
C ASN A 266 8.88 10.99 -29.37
N GLU A 267 7.98 10.06 -29.09
CA GLU A 267 7.30 9.26 -30.12
C GLU A 267 5.78 9.32 -29.91
N THR A 268 5.04 9.19 -31.01
CA THR A 268 3.63 8.83 -30.95
C THR A 268 3.55 7.32 -30.78
N LEU A 269 3.01 6.86 -29.65
CA LEU A 269 2.86 5.44 -29.34
C LEU A 269 1.56 4.90 -29.95
N GLN A 270 1.63 3.77 -30.63
CA GLN A 270 0.46 3.07 -31.14
C GLN A 270 0.45 1.64 -30.59
N MET A 271 -0.63 1.28 -29.90
CA MET A 271 -0.88 -0.07 -29.44
C MET A 271 -2.06 -0.63 -30.22
N ASP A 272 -1.84 -1.63 -31.05
CA ASP A 272 -2.88 -2.30 -31.83
C ASP A 272 -3.15 -3.71 -31.32
N ASN A 273 -4.03 -4.45 -31.99
CA ASN A 273 -4.41 -5.82 -31.61
C ASN A 273 -3.25 -6.83 -31.63
N SER A 274 -2.08 -6.47 -32.18
CA SER A 274 -0.88 -7.30 -32.10
C SER A 274 -0.10 -7.12 -30.80
N PHE A 275 -0.39 -6.08 -30.02
CA PHE A 275 0.24 -5.87 -28.73
C PHE A 275 -0.19 -6.93 -27.72
N SER A 276 0.80 -7.67 -27.22
CA SER A 276 0.64 -8.56 -26.09
C SER A 276 1.94 -8.60 -25.29
N CYS A 277 1.81 -8.51 -23.97
CA CYS A 277 2.88 -8.76 -23.01
C CYS A 277 2.37 -9.74 -21.96
N SER A 278 3.19 -10.69 -21.55
CA SER A 278 2.83 -11.68 -20.54
C SER A 278 4.07 -12.21 -19.85
N GLY A 279 3.93 -12.62 -18.60
CA GLY A 279 5.04 -13.20 -17.85
C GLY A 279 4.58 -13.77 -16.52
N ASP A 280 5.53 -14.19 -15.70
CA ASP A 280 5.28 -14.74 -14.37
C ASP A 280 5.88 -13.81 -13.31
N GLY A 281 5.06 -13.35 -12.37
CA GLY A 281 5.49 -12.49 -11.27
C GLY A 281 6.37 -13.19 -10.24
N ALA A 282 6.44 -14.53 -10.25
CA ALA A 282 7.17 -15.33 -9.29
C ALA A 282 8.66 -15.50 -9.59
N GLU A 283 9.17 -15.03 -10.74
CA GLU A 283 10.55 -15.29 -11.18
C GLU A 283 11.60 -14.94 -10.11
N ASN A 284 11.40 -13.84 -9.37
CA ASN A 284 12.31 -13.41 -8.29
C ASN A 284 11.93 -13.94 -6.89
N ALA A 285 10.73 -14.50 -6.72
CA ALA A 285 10.19 -14.99 -5.45
C ALA A 285 10.13 -16.52 -5.34
N THR A 286 10.46 -17.25 -6.42
CA THR A 286 10.23 -18.70 -6.57
C THR A 286 10.75 -19.52 -5.38
N ALA A 287 11.96 -19.23 -4.92
CA ALA A 287 12.55 -19.94 -3.78
C ALA A 287 11.72 -19.73 -2.50
N THR A 288 11.21 -18.52 -2.25
CA THR A 288 10.43 -18.16 -1.05
C THR A 288 9.01 -18.70 -1.14
N LEU A 289 8.39 -18.71 -2.31
CA LEU A 289 7.02 -19.22 -2.52
C LEU A 289 6.89 -20.70 -2.16
N GLN A 290 7.85 -21.52 -2.57
CA GLN A 290 7.82 -22.95 -2.30
C GLN A 290 8.24 -23.25 -0.85
N ALA A 291 7.34 -23.86 -0.08
CA ALA A 291 7.66 -24.36 1.26
C ALA A 291 8.70 -25.49 1.17
N ASN A 292 9.75 -25.42 1.97
CA ASN A 292 10.78 -26.46 2.04
C ASN A 292 10.56 -27.38 3.25
N GLY A 293 9.72 -28.40 3.10
CA GLY A 293 9.48 -29.40 4.13
C GLY A 293 8.00 -29.76 4.28
N ASP A 294 7.65 -30.21 5.48
CA ASP A 294 6.30 -30.67 5.83
C ASP A 294 5.38 -29.50 6.24
N LEU A 295 5.93 -28.45 6.86
CA LEU A 295 5.18 -27.27 7.30
C LEU A 295 5.99 -25.98 7.13
N ARG A 296 5.28 -24.90 6.86
CA ARG A 296 5.75 -23.51 7.01
C ARG A 296 5.06 -22.84 8.20
N ILE A 297 5.84 -22.32 9.14
CA ILE A 297 5.35 -21.54 10.29
C ILE A 297 5.83 -20.10 10.12
N MET A 298 4.91 -19.13 10.17
CA MET A 298 5.17 -17.72 9.93
C MET A 298 4.72 -16.86 11.11
N PHE A 299 5.47 -15.79 11.38
CA PHE A 299 5.12 -14.77 12.36
C PHE A 299 5.25 -13.37 11.75
N SER A 300 4.27 -12.50 12.01
CA SER A 300 4.22 -11.13 11.48
C SER A 300 3.71 -10.16 12.53
N ASN A 301 4.53 -9.19 12.94
CA ASN A 301 3.98 -7.96 13.49
C ASN A 301 3.26 -7.24 12.34
N ILE A 302 2.01 -6.80 12.56
CA ILE A 302 1.17 -6.22 11.51
C ILE A 302 0.91 -4.73 11.69
N HIS A 303 1.52 -4.11 12.72
CA HIS A 303 1.30 -2.71 13.07
C HIS A 303 -0.19 -2.31 13.05
N GLY A 304 -1.02 -3.05 13.79
CA GLY A 304 -2.47 -2.92 13.70
C GLY A 304 -3.06 -1.66 14.32
N TYR A 305 -2.30 -0.57 14.47
CA TYR A 305 -2.74 0.67 15.10
C TYR A 305 -2.71 1.83 14.10
N PRO A 306 -3.69 2.73 14.14
CA PRO A 306 -3.56 4.03 13.50
C PRO A 306 -2.55 4.85 14.32
N THR A 307 -1.52 5.33 13.64
CA THR A 307 -0.58 6.33 14.15
C THR A 307 -0.77 7.63 13.38
N THR A 308 -0.49 8.75 14.04
CA THR A 308 -0.44 10.09 13.43
C THR A 308 0.98 10.62 13.31
N ASP A 309 1.93 10.00 14.03
CA ASP A 309 3.28 10.52 14.22
C ASP A 309 4.11 10.54 12.92
N ASN A 310 3.72 9.72 11.93
CA ASN A 310 4.35 9.64 10.61
C ASN A 310 3.34 9.82 9.45
N GLY A 311 2.23 10.52 9.70
CA GLY A 311 1.08 10.62 8.78
C GLY A 311 0.01 9.54 9.04
N PRO A 312 -1.11 9.57 8.30
CA PRO A 312 -2.16 8.59 8.47
C PRO A 312 -1.62 7.19 8.12
N THR A 313 -1.93 6.21 8.97
CA THR A 313 -1.64 4.79 8.71
C THR A 313 -2.96 4.01 8.70
N PRO A 314 -3.67 3.98 7.56
CA PRO A 314 -4.93 3.28 7.43
C PRO A 314 -4.77 1.76 7.57
N VAL A 315 -5.22 1.24 8.72
CA VAL A 315 -5.15 -0.19 9.06
C VAL A 315 -5.88 -1.08 8.05
N LYS A 316 -6.91 -0.56 7.38
CA LYS A 316 -7.71 -1.33 6.41
C LYS A 316 -6.90 -1.66 5.15
N GLU A 317 -6.26 -0.68 4.55
CA GLU A 317 -5.47 -0.81 3.33
C GLU A 317 -4.23 -1.68 3.59
N ALA A 318 -3.57 -1.51 4.74
CA ALA A 318 -2.50 -2.38 5.19
C ALA A 318 -2.98 -3.84 5.39
N SER A 319 -4.15 -4.03 6.02
CA SER A 319 -4.76 -5.35 6.20
C SER A 319 -5.05 -6.06 4.87
N GLN A 320 -5.53 -5.33 3.86
CA GLN A 320 -5.77 -5.91 2.54
C GLN A 320 -4.47 -6.39 1.88
N GLN A 321 -3.37 -5.64 2.01
CA GLN A 321 -2.05 -6.04 1.49
C GLN A 321 -1.50 -7.26 2.23
N LEU A 322 -1.62 -7.30 3.56
CA LEU A 322 -1.23 -8.47 4.36
C LEU A 322 -2.06 -9.70 4.00
N ALA A 323 -3.36 -9.56 3.77
CA ALA A 323 -4.21 -10.69 3.36
C ALA A 323 -3.75 -11.29 2.02
N GLU A 324 -3.47 -10.46 1.01
CA GLU A 324 -2.93 -10.94 -0.27
C GLU A 324 -1.53 -11.57 -0.11
N LEU A 325 -0.68 -11.02 0.77
CA LEU A 325 0.62 -11.59 1.10
C LEU A 325 0.49 -12.99 1.71
N TYR A 326 -0.37 -13.16 2.71
CA TYR A 326 -0.60 -14.45 3.37
C TYR A 326 -1.26 -15.49 2.46
N LEU A 327 -2.16 -15.07 1.57
CA LEU A 327 -2.80 -15.95 0.59
C LEU A 327 -1.87 -16.28 -0.58
N THR A 328 -0.83 -15.49 -0.84
CA THR A 328 0.21 -15.81 -1.82
C THR A 328 1.22 -16.82 -1.26
N TYR A 329 1.66 -16.64 0.00
CA TYR A 329 2.72 -17.47 0.59
C TYR A 329 2.22 -18.67 1.40
N MET A 330 0.93 -18.71 1.70
CA MET A 330 0.20 -19.83 2.27
C MET A 330 0.91 -20.57 3.43
N PRO A 331 1.36 -19.89 4.50
CA PRO A 331 1.90 -20.57 5.68
C PRO A 331 0.88 -21.56 6.28
N ASP A 332 1.36 -22.65 6.87
CA ASP A 332 0.48 -23.61 7.56
C ASP A 332 -0.06 -23.03 8.87
N ILE A 333 0.78 -22.28 9.56
CA ILE A 333 0.46 -21.63 10.83
C ILE A 333 1.02 -20.21 10.76
N LEU A 334 0.16 -19.22 11.04
CA LEU A 334 0.46 -17.79 10.97
C LEU A 334 0.18 -17.15 12.33
N GLY A 335 1.25 -16.75 13.04
CA GLY A 335 1.15 -15.93 14.24
C GLY A 335 1.26 -14.45 13.92
N THR A 336 0.31 -13.64 14.37
CA THR A 336 0.39 -12.18 14.19
C THR A 336 0.61 -11.48 15.52
N GLN A 337 1.31 -10.35 15.53
CA GLN A 337 1.45 -9.44 16.67
C GLN A 337 0.85 -8.08 16.32
N GLU A 338 0.45 -7.32 17.34
CA GLU A 338 -0.26 -6.05 17.17
C GLU A 338 -1.59 -6.18 16.43
N PHE A 339 -2.22 -7.35 16.50
CA PHE A 339 -3.53 -7.60 15.91
C PHE A 339 -4.63 -6.94 16.76
N SER A 340 -4.73 -5.62 16.63
CA SER A 340 -5.60 -4.79 17.46
C SER A 340 -7.07 -4.90 17.04
N PRO A 341 -8.01 -4.37 17.84
CA PRO A 341 -9.41 -4.20 17.43
C PRO A 341 -9.57 -3.50 16.07
N ASN A 342 -8.66 -2.60 15.68
CA ASN A 342 -8.70 -1.96 14.36
C ASN A 342 -8.41 -2.95 13.23
N SER A 343 -7.52 -3.93 13.43
CA SER A 343 -7.24 -4.99 12.46
C SER A 343 -8.42 -5.95 12.31
N TYR A 344 -9.12 -6.27 13.40
CA TYR A 344 -10.38 -7.03 13.33
C TYR A 344 -11.47 -6.23 12.61
N ASN A 345 -11.61 -4.92 12.91
CA ASN A 345 -12.57 -4.05 12.24
C ASN A 345 -12.25 -3.84 10.75
N ALA A 346 -10.97 -3.85 10.40
CA ALA A 346 -10.49 -3.86 9.02
C ALA A 346 -10.81 -5.17 8.29
N GLY A 347 -11.10 -6.25 9.03
CA GLY A 347 -11.52 -7.53 8.49
C GLY A 347 -10.40 -8.44 8.00
N LEU A 348 -9.15 -8.25 8.47
CA LEU A 348 -8.01 -9.07 8.06
C LEU A 348 -8.27 -10.58 8.27
N ASP A 349 -8.83 -10.95 9.42
CA ASP A 349 -9.20 -12.33 9.75
C ASP A 349 -10.28 -12.88 8.80
N GLN A 350 -11.22 -12.04 8.39
CA GLN A 350 -12.29 -12.41 7.46
C GLN A 350 -11.76 -12.59 6.03
N MET A 351 -10.82 -11.74 5.59
CA MET A 351 -10.21 -11.82 4.25
C MET A 351 -9.48 -13.14 4.04
N ILE A 352 -8.89 -13.73 5.08
CA ILE A 352 -8.17 -15.01 5.01
C ILE A 352 -9.00 -16.22 5.45
N ALA A 353 -10.25 -16.02 5.91
CA ALA A 353 -11.07 -17.07 6.55
C ALA A 353 -11.44 -18.25 5.64
N ASN A 354 -11.37 -18.07 4.31
CA ASN A 354 -11.59 -19.16 3.35
C ASN A 354 -10.52 -20.25 3.46
N GLU A 355 -9.28 -19.88 3.78
CA GLU A 355 -8.15 -20.82 3.90
C GLU A 355 -7.79 -21.11 5.36
N TYR A 356 -7.94 -20.10 6.23
CA TYR A 356 -7.49 -20.15 7.61
C TYR A 356 -8.63 -20.27 8.62
N SER A 357 -8.28 -20.72 9.81
CA SER A 357 -9.09 -20.58 11.02
C SER A 357 -8.28 -19.89 12.09
N ALA A 358 -8.91 -18.99 12.83
CA ALA A 358 -8.32 -18.39 14.02
C ALA A 358 -8.34 -19.39 15.18
N VAL A 359 -7.27 -19.40 15.98
CA VAL A 359 -7.25 -20.09 17.26
C VAL A 359 -8.17 -19.35 18.24
N ALA A 360 -9.30 -19.96 18.56
CA ALA A 360 -10.22 -19.42 19.54
C ALA A 360 -9.62 -19.55 20.94
N VAL A 361 -9.63 -18.46 21.69
CA VAL A 361 -9.18 -18.41 23.09
C VAL A 361 -10.19 -17.67 23.95
N SER A 362 -10.41 -18.17 25.15
CA SER A 362 -11.21 -17.48 26.16
C SER A 362 -10.28 -16.61 27.00
N THR A 363 -10.42 -15.30 26.91
CA THR A 363 -9.67 -14.34 27.72
C THR A 363 -10.38 -13.97 29.03
N GLY A 364 -11.53 -14.61 29.32
CA GLY A 364 -12.40 -14.29 30.48
C GLY A 364 -13.08 -12.92 30.40
N LYS A 365 -12.90 -12.19 29.29
CA LYS A 365 -13.52 -10.92 28.92
C LYS A 365 -13.89 -10.99 27.42
N ASN A 366 -14.69 -10.07 26.89
CA ASN A 366 -14.94 -9.93 25.45
C ASN A 366 -13.68 -9.43 24.68
N TYR A 367 -12.50 -9.90 25.04
CA TYR A 367 -11.22 -9.36 24.60
C TYR A 367 -10.66 -10.22 23.47
N GLN A 368 -10.40 -9.59 22.34
CA GLN A 368 -9.63 -10.18 21.25
C GLN A 368 -8.13 -10.12 21.58
N THR A 369 -7.38 -11.16 21.23
CA THR A 369 -5.93 -11.18 21.49
C THR A 369 -5.18 -10.34 20.47
N TYR A 370 -4.19 -9.57 20.94
CA TYR A 370 -3.26 -8.81 20.10
C TYR A 370 -2.17 -9.69 19.49
N THR A 371 -2.06 -10.94 19.93
CA THR A 371 -1.12 -11.94 19.43
C THR A 371 -1.86 -13.08 18.74
N ALA A 372 -2.77 -12.77 17.80
CA ALA A 372 -3.61 -13.79 17.18
C ALA A 372 -2.77 -14.90 16.49
N LEU A 373 -3.36 -16.09 16.41
CA LEU A 373 -2.75 -17.25 15.78
C LEU A 373 -3.78 -17.87 14.83
N PHE A 374 -3.40 -18.04 13.58
CA PHE A 374 -4.21 -18.61 12.52
C PHE A 374 -3.56 -19.89 12.01
N TYR A 375 -4.36 -20.82 11.49
CA TYR A 375 -3.86 -22.05 10.92
C TYR A 375 -4.65 -22.45 9.68
N ARG A 376 -3.95 -23.01 8.70
CA ARG A 376 -4.53 -23.45 7.43
C ARG A 376 -5.36 -24.71 7.64
N LYS A 377 -6.66 -24.61 7.33
CA LYS A 377 -7.65 -25.65 7.63
C LYS A 377 -7.33 -26.98 6.95
N SER A 378 -6.74 -26.91 5.75
CA SER A 378 -6.45 -28.07 4.91
C SER A 378 -5.20 -28.85 5.33
N THR A 379 -4.30 -28.27 6.14
CA THR A 379 -3.01 -28.92 6.46
C THR A 379 -2.86 -29.30 7.92
N VAL A 380 -3.47 -28.55 8.84
CA VAL A 380 -3.41 -28.86 10.27
C VAL A 380 -4.79 -28.82 10.93
N GLU A 381 -4.88 -29.44 12.09
CA GLU A 381 -6.05 -29.47 12.95
C GLU A 381 -5.68 -29.01 14.35
N LEU A 382 -6.48 -28.10 14.92
CA LEU A 382 -6.30 -27.62 16.28
C LEU A 382 -6.84 -28.65 17.29
N LEU A 383 -5.99 -29.10 18.22
CA LEU A 383 -6.31 -30.09 19.25
C LEU A 383 -6.54 -29.45 20.63
N ALA A 384 -5.76 -28.42 20.95
CA ALA A 384 -5.88 -27.65 22.17
C ALA A 384 -5.37 -26.23 21.91
N SER A 385 -5.85 -25.26 22.69
CA SER A 385 -5.42 -23.87 22.58
C SER A 385 -5.49 -23.15 23.91
N GLY A 386 -4.84 -22.00 23.98
CA GLY A 386 -4.99 -21.08 25.09
C GLY A 386 -4.30 -19.75 24.86
N TYR A 387 -4.50 -18.87 25.83
CA TYR A 387 -3.87 -17.55 25.88
C TYR A 387 -3.24 -17.35 27.25
N PHE A 388 -2.06 -16.74 27.27
CA PHE A 388 -1.39 -16.33 28.49
C PHE A 388 -0.96 -14.86 28.35
N GLY A 389 -1.64 -13.98 29.07
CA GLY A 389 -1.36 -12.54 29.08
C GLY A 389 -0.27 -12.20 30.07
N PHE A 390 0.71 -11.39 29.68
CA PHE A 390 1.80 -11.01 30.59
C PHE A 390 1.36 -10.02 31.68
N ASN A 391 0.19 -9.40 31.51
CA ASN A 391 -0.47 -8.62 32.55
C ASN A 391 -0.91 -9.46 33.77
N SER A 392 -1.05 -10.78 33.63
CA SER A 392 -1.38 -11.69 34.74
C SER A 392 -0.17 -12.22 35.48
N LEU A 393 1.06 -11.80 35.12
CA LEU A 393 2.27 -12.27 35.79
C LEU A 393 2.33 -11.85 37.26
N THR A 394 2.69 -12.81 38.10
CA THR A 394 3.02 -12.61 39.50
C THR A 394 4.52 -12.46 39.63
N TYR A 395 5.02 -11.22 39.57
CA TYR A 395 6.46 -10.94 39.57
C TYR A 395 7.19 -11.46 40.82
N GLU A 396 6.48 -11.70 41.93
CA GLU A 396 6.99 -12.33 43.13
C GLU A 396 7.58 -13.74 42.90
N GLU A 397 7.12 -14.46 41.87
CA GLU A 397 7.56 -15.81 41.52
C GLU A 397 8.94 -15.82 40.85
N TYR A 398 9.47 -14.65 40.45
CA TYR A 398 10.74 -14.52 39.72
C TYR A 398 11.77 -13.66 40.49
N PRO A 399 12.09 -13.94 41.76
CA PRO A 399 12.94 -13.08 42.59
C PRO A 399 14.32 -12.83 41.99
N ASP A 400 14.94 -13.84 41.38
CA ASP A 400 16.29 -13.75 40.83
C ASP A 400 16.38 -12.90 39.56
N LEU A 401 15.27 -12.77 38.82
CA LEU A 401 15.22 -12.01 37.58
C LEU A 401 14.86 -10.54 37.80
N ARG A 402 14.14 -10.22 38.89
CA ARG A 402 13.69 -8.84 39.21
C ARG A 402 14.82 -7.86 39.51
N GLY A 403 16.01 -8.35 39.88
CA GLY A 403 17.11 -7.49 40.29
C GLY A 403 16.72 -6.59 41.47
N ASN A 404 16.92 -5.28 41.32
CA ASN A 404 16.62 -4.29 42.36
C ASN A 404 15.16 -3.77 42.34
N PHE A 405 14.33 -4.24 41.41
CA PHE A 405 12.96 -3.77 41.28
C PHE A 405 12.00 -4.57 42.17
N SER A 406 11.11 -3.88 42.88
CA SER A 406 10.03 -4.56 43.59
C SER A 406 9.00 -5.13 42.60
N ALA A 407 8.29 -6.19 42.99
CA ALA A 407 7.24 -6.76 42.13
C ALA A 407 6.10 -5.76 41.88
N SER A 408 5.74 -4.93 42.86
CA SER A 408 4.71 -3.90 42.68
C SER A 408 5.15 -2.84 41.67
N THR A 409 6.42 -2.42 41.70
CA THR A 409 6.96 -1.46 40.71
C THR A 409 6.90 -2.04 39.30
N LEU A 410 7.37 -3.27 39.09
CA LEU A 410 7.28 -3.93 37.78
C LEU A 410 5.82 -4.00 37.33
N LYS A 411 4.93 -4.52 38.17
CA LYS A 411 3.51 -4.66 37.86
C LYS A 411 2.86 -3.33 37.47
N SER A 412 3.18 -2.23 38.15
CA SER A 412 2.62 -0.91 37.81
C SER A 412 3.22 -0.30 36.54
N THR A 413 4.48 -0.59 36.22
CA THR A 413 5.19 0.02 35.09
C THR A 413 4.98 -0.72 33.78
N VAL A 414 4.80 -2.04 33.82
CA VAL A 414 4.71 -2.88 32.61
C VAL A 414 3.37 -3.62 32.49
N ALA A 415 2.27 -2.91 32.81
CA ALA A 415 0.91 -3.40 32.65
C ALA A 415 0.35 -3.05 31.26
N ASP A 416 0.36 -4.01 30.34
CA ASP A 416 -0.25 -3.87 29.02
C ASP A 416 -0.96 -5.17 28.63
N ASN A 417 -2.22 -5.03 28.19
CA ASN A 417 -3.08 -6.14 27.83
C ASN A 417 -2.83 -6.65 26.38
N SER A 418 -2.02 -5.94 25.60
CA SER A 418 -1.59 -6.34 24.25
C SER A 418 -0.43 -7.34 24.26
N LYS A 419 0.21 -7.58 25.42
CA LYS A 419 1.40 -8.42 25.55
C LYS A 419 1.04 -9.78 26.14
N GLY A 420 1.47 -10.85 25.47
CA GLY A 420 1.16 -12.22 25.85
C GLY A 420 1.50 -13.21 24.75
N VAL A 421 1.00 -14.44 24.89
CA VAL A 421 1.10 -15.50 23.90
C VAL A 421 -0.25 -16.15 23.64
N THR A 422 -0.63 -16.27 22.36
CA THR A 422 -1.69 -17.18 21.92
C THR A 422 -1.03 -18.43 21.38
N TRP A 423 -1.46 -19.60 21.84
CA TRP A 423 -0.86 -20.87 21.46
C TRP A 423 -1.91 -21.89 21.03
N GLY A 424 -1.48 -22.82 20.18
CA GLY A 424 -2.25 -23.98 19.76
C GLY A 424 -1.38 -25.22 19.68
N ILE A 425 -1.95 -26.37 20.04
CA ILE A 425 -1.39 -27.69 19.76
C ILE A 425 -2.10 -28.22 18.53
N PHE A 426 -1.32 -28.55 17.52
CA PHE A 426 -1.80 -28.91 16.20
C PHE A 426 -1.44 -30.34 15.85
N ARG A 427 -2.31 -31.00 15.09
CA ARG A 427 -2.00 -32.23 14.36
C ARG A 427 -1.88 -31.93 12.88
N VAL A 428 -0.79 -32.35 12.27
CA VAL A 428 -0.61 -32.33 10.82
C VAL A 428 -1.52 -33.40 10.19
N ARG A 429 -2.41 -32.98 9.30
CA ARG A 429 -3.42 -33.87 8.72
C ARG A 429 -2.81 -34.97 7.87
N ALA A 430 -1.79 -34.65 7.08
CA ALA A 430 -1.18 -35.58 6.15
C ALA A 430 -0.47 -36.77 6.84
N THR A 431 -0.01 -36.57 8.07
CA THR A 431 1.00 -37.45 8.68
C THR A 431 0.73 -37.82 10.15
N GLY A 432 -0.20 -37.11 10.79
CA GLY A 432 -0.54 -37.27 12.20
C GLY A 432 0.46 -36.68 13.19
N GLN A 433 1.55 -36.04 12.73
CA GLN A 433 2.53 -35.43 13.66
C GLN A 433 1.89 -34.32 14.50
N VAL A 434 2.35 -34.19 15.74
CA VAL A 434 1.85 -33.20 16.70
C VAL A 434 2.94 -32.18 17.05
N LEU A 435 2.56 -30.91 17.14
CA LEU A 435 3.42 -29.81 17.57
C LEU A 435 2.62 -28.73 18.31
N LEU A 436 3.27 -27.96 19.16
CA LEU A 436 2.74 -26.73 19.74
C LEU A 436 3.34 -25.53 18.99
N VAL A 437 2.51 -24.55 18.64
CA VAL A 437 2.96 -23.26 18.10
C VAL A 437 2.37 -22.10 18.90
N GLY A 438 3.18 -21.10 19.25
CA GLY A 438 2.76 -19.89 19.96
C GLY A 438 3.17 -18.59 19.25
N SER A 439 2.24 -17.65 19.13
CA SER A 439 2.47 -16.26 18.69
C SER A 439 2.64 -15.35 19.90
N THR A 440 3.78 -14.68 20.05
CA THR A 440 4.09 -13.86 21.24
C THR A 440 4.46 -12.42 20.90
N HIS A 441 4.19 -11.49 21.82
CA HIS A 441 4.65 -10.10 21.75
C HIS A 441 5.13 -9.66 23.13
N LEU A 442 6.43 -9.37 23.27
CA LEU A 442 7.04 -8.90 24.51
C LEU A 442 6.95 -7.38 24.68
N TRP A 443 7.28 -6.90 25.88
CA TRP A 443 7.30 -5.48 26.22
C TRP A 443 8.27 -4.65 25.35
N TRP A 444 7.83 -3.47 24.89
CA TRP A 444 8.52 -2.70 23.84
C TRP A 444 9.49 -1.62 24.34
N GLN A 445 9.22 -0.97 25.48
CA GLN A 445 10.02 0.20 25.89
C GLN A 445 11.48 -0.17 26.24
N GLY A 446 12.41 0.77 25.99
CA GLY A 446 13.80 0.66 26.40
C GLY A 446 14.02 1.09 27.86
N GLY A 447 15.05 0.55 28.51
CA GLY A 447 15.44 0.87 29.90
C GLY A 447 15.47 -0.35 30.82
N ASP A 448 16.16 -0.24 31.96
CA ASP A 448 16.49 -1.39 32.82
C ASP A 448 15.27 -2.13 33.37
N ILE A 449 14.25 -1.38 33.81
CA ILE A 449 12.99 -1.97 34.32
C ILE A 449 12.24 -2.73 33.22
N HIS A 450 12.29 -2.21 31.99
CA HIS A 450 11.62 -2.78 30.83
C HIS A 450 12.34 -4.02 30.29
N GLU A 451 13.67 -4.02 30.30
CA GLU A 451 14.45 -5.22 30.02
C GLU A 451 14.24 -6.30 31.09
N THR A 452 14.17 -5.91 32.36
CA THR A 452 13.81 -6.81 33.47
C THR A 452 12.44 -7.44 33.25
N ALA A 453 11.45 -6.65 32.82
CA ALA A 453 10.14 -7.17 32.46
C ALA A 453 10.21 -8.18 31.31
N ARG A 454 10.89 -7.87 30.20
CA ARG A 454 11.06 -8.82 29.07
C ARG A 454 11.72 -10.12 29.52
N ARG A 455 12.74 -10.04 30.38
CA ARG A 455 13.45 -11.20 30.96
C ARG A 455 12.53 -12.10 31.79
N ILE A 456 11.56 -11.53 32.51
CA ILE A 456 10.57 -12.29 33.27
C ILE A 456 9.48 -12.85 32.33
N GLN A 457 8.99 -12.04 31.38
CA GLN A 457 7.99 -12.46 30.40
C GLN A 457 8.47 -13.66 29.58
N ILE A 458 9.72 -13.66 29.12
CA ILE A 458 10.27 -14.77 28.33
C ILE A 458 10.47 -16.04 29.16
N MET A 459 10.80 -15.92 30.45
CA MET A 459 10.88 -17.06 31.36
C MET A 459 9.50 -17.70 31.55
N ALA A 460 8.50 -16.87 31.89
CA ALA A 460 7.14 -17.32 32.09
C ALA A 460 6.53 -17.92 30.81
N LEU A 461 6.82 -17.33 29.65
CA LEU A 461 6.44 -17.85 28.33
C LEU A 461 6.96 -19.29 28.13
N ARG A 462 8.25 -19.51 28.39
CA ARG A 462 8.89 -20.83 28.26
C ARG A 462 8.25 -21.85 29.20
N GLU A 463 8.06 -21.49 30.47
CA GLU A 463 7.49 -22.38 31.49
C GLU A 463 6.06 -22.76 31.11
N HIS A 464 5.24 -21.76 30.78
CA HIS A 464 3.85 -21.95 30.36
C HIS A 464 3.73 -22.87 29.15
N LEU A 465 4.45 -22.60 28.05
CA LEU A 465 4.34 -23.45 26.85
C LEU A 465 4.84 -24.88 27.08
N THR A 466 5.87 -25.05 27.92
CA THR A 466 6.38 -26.38 28.29
C THR A 466 5.34 -27.14 29.11
N GLU A 467 4.69 -26.48 30.08
CA GLU A 467 3.61 -27.05 30.88
C GLU A 467 2.41 -27.46 30.03
N GLN A 468 1.97 -26.61 29.10
CA GLN A 468 0.83 -26.91 28.23
C GLN A 468 1.12 -28.11 27.31
N ALA A 469 2.32 -28.17 26.74
CA ALA A 469 2.75 -29.32 25.94
C ALA A 469 2.81 -30.61 26.77
N ALA A 470 3.37 -30.57 27.99
CA ALA A 470 3.47 -31.73 28.86
C ALA A 470 2.10 -32.22 29.37
N THR A 471 1.20 -31.28 29.70
CA THR A 471 -0.18 -31.57 30.12
C THR A 471 -0.94 -32.27 29.00
N PHE A 472 -0.86 -31.74 27.77
CA PHE A 472 -1.50 -32.36 26.62
C PHE A 472 -0.91 -33.74 26.32
N ALA A 473 0.42 -33.88 26.34
CA ALA A 473 1.09 -35.16 26.11
C ALA A 473 0.63 -36.23 27.12
N THR A 474 0.57 -35.87 28.40
CA THR A 474 0.08 -36.75 29.47
C THR A 474 -1.38 -37.16 29.26
N ALA A 475 -2.25 -36.19 28.97
CA ALA A 475 -3.68 -36.43 28.76
C ALA A 475 -3.95 -37.34 27.53
N ASN A 476 -3.04 -37.34 26.55
CA ASN A 476 -3.18 -38.10 25.30
C ASN A 476 -2.22 -39.30 25.21
N ASN A 477 -1.61 -39.73 26.32
CA ASN A 477 -0.67 -40.86 26.39
C ASN A 477 0.52 -40.77 25.41
N ILE A 478 0.96 -39.56 25.06
CA ILE A 478 2.13 -39.34 24.22
C ILE A 478 3.38 -39.48 25.10
N GLN A 479 4.15 -40.54 24.85
CA GLN A 479 5.34 -40.87 25.65
C GLN A 479 6.55 -39.97 25.38
N SER A 480 6.60 -39.33 24.21
CA SER A 480 7.65 -38.39 23.83
C SER A 480 7.23 -36.95 24.10
N ALA A 481 8.21 -36.05 24.23
CA ALA A 481 7.95 -34.62 24.24
C ALA A 481 7.24 -34.16 22.94
N ILE A 482 6.49 -33.08 23.03
CA ILE A 482 5.89 -32.41 21.87
C ILE A 482 6.84 -31.30 21.40
N PRO A 483 7.15 -31.21 20.10
CA PRO A 483 7.89 -30.08 19.57
C PRO A 483 7.17 -28.76 19.81
N ILE A 484 7.88 -27.77 20.36
CA ILE A 484 7.30 -26.46 20.65
C ILE A 484 8.00 -25.42 19.78
N PHE A 485 7.24 -24.69 18.98
CA PHE A 485 7.69 -23.49 18.28
C PHE A 485 7.02 -22.26 18.90
N VAL A 486 7.78 -21.19 19.07
CA VAL A 486 7.25 -19.90 19.50
C VAL A 486 7.96 -18.80 18.78
N GLY A 487 7.21 -17.84 18.25
CA GLY A 487 7.77 -16.71 17.53
C GLY A 487 6.90 -15.48 17.58
N GLY A 488 7.44 -14.38 17.08
CA GLY A 488 6.82 -13.06 17.05
C GLY A 488 7.80 -11.96 17.42
N ASP A 489 7.27 -10.84 17.89
CA ASP A 489 8.04 -9.64 18.24
C ASP A 489 8.52 -9.71 19.70
N TYR A 490 9.83 -9.86 19.88
CA TYR A 490 10.46 -9.90 21.20
C TYR A 490 10.91 -8.52 21.69
N ASN A 491 10.84 -7.49 20.85
CA ASN A 491 11.31 -6.14 21.17
C ASN A 491 12.76 -6.10 21.71
N THR A 492 13.58 -7.06 21.28
CA THR A 492 14.98 -7.17 21.70
C THR A 492 15.82 -7.85 20.63
N ALA A 493 17.06 -7.39 20.49
CA ALA A 493 17.97 -7.77 19.42
C ALA A 493 19.10 -8.69 19.92
N LEU A 494 19.60 -9.57 19.05
CA LEU A 494 20.67 -10.51 19.37
C LEU A 494 22.03 -9.83 19.58
N ASN A 495 22.24 -8.63 19.05
CA ASN A 495 23.48 -7.87 19.20
C ASN A 495 23.65 -7.18 20.56
N ARG A 496 22.70 -7.34 21.49
CA ARG A 496 22.76 -6.80 22.85
C ARG A 496 23.09 -7.92 23.84
N ALA A 497 24.07 -7.67 24.71
CA ALA A 497 24.42 -8.60 25.80
C ALA A 497 23.36 -8.56 26.92
N ASN A 498 23.23 -9.66 27.67
CA ASN A 498 22.35 -9.79 28.85
C ASN A 498 20.86 -9.49 28.58
N THR A 499 20.37 -9.84 27.40
CA THR A 499 18.97 -9.61 27.02
C THR A 499 18.05 -10.75 27.44
N ALA A 500 16.74 -10.51 27.35
CA ALA A 500 15.70 -11.53 27.43
C ALA A 500 16.01 -12.75 26.52
N LEU A 501 16.56 -12.53 25.32
CA LEU A 501 16.92 -13.64 24.42
C LEU A 501 17.96 -14.59 25.03
N SER A 502 18.93 -14.06 25.79
CA SER A 502 19.88 -14.92 26.50
C SER A 502 19.21 -15.81 27.56
N ILE A 503 18.09 -15.38 28.16
CA ILE A 503 17.33 -16.23 29.09
C ILE A 503 16.62 -17.36 28.34
N MET A 504 16.10 -17.08 27.14
CA MET A 504 15.48 -18.09 26.28
C MET A 504 16.45 -19.25 26.01
N GLU A 505 17.74 -18.94 25.84
CA GLU A 505 18.78 -19.90 25.48
C GLU A 505 19.53 -20.48 26.69
N ALA A 506 19.79 -19.70 27.76
CA ALA A 506 20.78 -20.05 28.80
C ALA A 506 20.29 -21.05 29.87
N VAL A 507 19.00 -21.10 30.21
CA VAL A 507 18.53 -21.96 31.32
C VAL A 507 18.22 -23.37 30.82
N GLY A 508 19.14 -24.30 31.10
CA GLY A 508 19.00 -25.73 30.81
C GLY A 508 18.94 -26.08 29.32
N ASN A 509 19.37 -25.18 28.42
CA ASN A 509 19.21 -25.30 26.95
C ASN A 509 17.77 -25.66 26.56
N SER A 510 16.75 -24.96 27.07
CA SER A 510 15.36 -25.40 26.83
C SER A 510 14.80 -25.03 25.46
N PHE A 511 15.26 -23.91 24.88
CA PHE A 511 14.88 -23.44 23.56
C PHE A 511 16.12 -22.98 22.78
N SER A 512 16.05 -23.06 21.46
CA SER A 512 17.10 -22.65 20.52
C SER A 512 16.52 -21.76 19.42
N ASN A 513 17.21 -20.69 19.06
CA ASN A 513 16.81 -19.85 17.93
C ASN A 513 16.87 -20.67 16.63
N VAL A 514 15.78 -20.75 15.88
CA VAL A 514 15.71 -21.60 14.68
C VAL A 514 16.71 -21.18 13.61
N ASN A 515 17.09 -19.91 13.54
CA ASN A 515 18.07 -19.40 12.58
C ASN A 515 19.47 -20.00 12.81
N SER A 516 19.80 -20.35 14.07
CA SER A 516 21.06 -21.02 14.39
C SER A 516 21.11 -22.46 13.87
N LEU A 517 19.94 -23.11 13.79
CA LEU A 517 19.75 -24.52 13.42
C LEU A 517 19.46 -24.72 11.92
N ALA A 518 19.04 -23.68 11.22
CA ALA A 518 18.55 -23.76 9.86
C ALA A 518 19.64 -24.14 8.85
N THR A 519 19.27 -24.94 7.84
CA THR A 519 20.14 -25.22 6.70
C THR A 519 20.34 -23.97 5.85
N THR A 520 19.27 -23.20 5.62
CA THR A 520 19.33 -21.86 5.00
C THR A 520 18.97 -20.81 6.05
N LYS A 521 19.87 -19.87 6.30
CA LYS A 521 19.76 -18.88 7.38
C LYS A 521 19.31 -17.51 6.88
N LEU A 522 18.55 -16.82 7.72
CA LEU A 522 18.22 -15.42 7.58
C LEU A 522 19.45 -14.56 7.95
N THR A 523 19.75 -13.58 7.09
CA THR A 523 20.86 -12.64 7.28
C THR A 523 20.41 -11.19 7.47
N THR A 524 19.14 -10.90 7.22
CA THR A 524 18.57 -9.54 7.19
C THR A 524 17.71 -9.29 8.42
N SER A 525 17.66 -8.04 8.88
CA SER A 525 16.74 -7.58 9.91
C SER A 525 15.28 -7.75 9.46
N THR A 526 14.40 -8.10 10.39
CA THR A 526 12.96 -8.22 10.16
C THR A 526 12.26 -6.85 10.21
N HIS A 527 12.76 -5.92 11.02
CA HIS A 527 12.21 -4.57 11.20
C HIS A 527 12.77 -3.55 10.19
N HIS A 528 11.96 -2.58 9.80
CA HIS A 528 12.27 -1.43 8.95
C HIS A 528 11.42 -0.19 9.32
N GLY A 529 11.51 0.89 8.56
CA GLY A 529 10.68 2.09 8.78
C GLY A 529 9.28 1.95 8.16
N TYR A 530 8.42 2.92 8.46
CA TYR A 530 7.06 2.98 7.90
C TYR A 530 7.04 3.43 6.45
N ALA A 531 6.22 2.78 5.63
CA ALA A 531 5.74 3.35 4.37
C ALA A 531 4.82 4.55 4.62
N THR A 532 4.60 5.39 3.61
CA THR A 532 3.74 6.58 3.71
C THR A 532 2.42 6.33 3.01
N PHE A 533 1.30 6.63 3.65
CA PHE A 533 0.00 6.60 2.98
C PHE A 533 -0.23 7.89 2.19
N ASN A 534 -0.50 7.77 0.90
CA ASN A 534 -0.88 8.89 0.05
C ASN A 534 -2.41 9.02 0.05
N GLU A 535 -2.95 9.95 0.85
CA GLU A 535 -4.40 10.17 0.97
C GLU A 535 -5.07 10.53 -0.36
N LYS A 536 -4.37 11.28 -1.22
CA LYS A 536 -4.89 11.67 -2.54
C LYS A 536 -5.07 10.46 -3.46
N LEU A 537 -4.17 9.50 -3.37
CA LEU A 537 -4.16 8.30 -4.21
C LEU A 537 -4.86 7.10 -3.56
N GLY A 538 -5.09 7.13 -2.24
CA GLY A 538 -5.68 6.05 -1.48
C GLY A 538 -4.80 4.80 -1.37
N ILE A 539 -3.47 4.94 -1.48
CA ILE A 539 -2.52 3.82 -1.45
C ILE A 539 -1.30 4.14 -0.60
N TYR A 540 -0.66 3.09 -0.07
CA TYR A 540 0.68 3.19 0.53
C TYR A 540 1.76 3.33 -0.56
N GLU A 541 2.71 4.21 -0.34
CA GLU A 541 3.85 4.51 -1.21
C GLU A 541 5.15 4.60 -0.38
N ALA A 542 6.27 4.84 -1.07
CA ALA A 542 7.59 5.00 -0.44
C ALA A 542 7.95 3.87 0.56
N PRO A 543 7.99 2.59 0.11
CA PRO A 543 8.36 1.48 0.98
C PRO A 543 9.76 1.70 1.56
N VAL A 544 9.93 1.41 2.85
CA VAL A 544 11.24 1.44 3.51
C VAL A 544 11.77 0.02 3.63
N TYR A 545 12.84 -0.29 2.91
CA TYR A 545 13.41 -1.63 2.90
C TYR A 545 14.31 -1.87 4.12
N SER A 546 14.34 -3.11 4.61
CA SER A 546 15.24 -3.52 5.69
C SER A 546 16.71 -3.43 5.27
N THR A 547 17.50 -2.66 6.00
CA THR A 547 18.94 -2.46 5.75
C THR A 547 19.83 -3.04 6.86
N GLY A 548 19.24 -3.44 7.99
CA GLY A 548 19.94 -4.02 9.13
C GLY A 548 20.31 -5.49 8.95
N ASP A 549 21.28 -5.97 9.75
CA ASP A 549 21.63 -7.38 9.80
C ASP A 549 20.71 -8.17 10.75
N GLN A 550 20.63 -9.48 10.60
CA GLN A 550 19.74 -10.31 11.42
C GLN A 550 19.98 -10.18 12.94
N ARG A 551 21.17 -9.78 13.38
CA ARG A 551 21.45 -9.57 14.81
C ARG A 551 20.78 -8.32 15.36
N SER A 552 20.35 -7.39 14.51
CA SER A 552 19.49 -6.26 14.90
C SER A 552 18.00 -6.57 14.80
N ALA A 553 17.61 -7.74 14.29
CA ALA A 553 16.21 -8.15 14.24
C ALA A 553 15.61 -8.25 15.65
N ILE A 554 14.35 -7.88 15.77
CA ILE A 554 13.56 -7.99 17.01
C ILE A 554 12.47 -9.06 16.93
N ASP A 555 12.19 -9.57 15.73
CA ASP A 555 11.31 -10.71 15.52
C ASP A 555 12.14 -11.99 15.44
N HIS A 556 11.76 -12.98 16.25
CA HIS A 556 12.51 -14.23 16.37
C HIS A 556 11.57 -15.43 16.38
N ILE A 557 12.12 -16.58 16.02
CA ILE A 557 11.45 -17.87 16.17
C ILE A 557 12.38 -18.80 16.98
N TYR A 558 11.83 -19.44 17.99
CA TYR A 558 12.50 -20.41 18.83
C TYR A 558 11.81 -21.76 18.75
N VAL A 559 12.62 -22.82 18.87
CA VAL A 559 12.14 -24.20 19.00
C VAL A 559 12.65 -24.80 20.30
N SER A 560 11.81 -25.57 21.01
CA SER A 560 12.26 -26.26 22.22
C SER A 560 13.35 -27.27 21.88
N SER A 561 14.41 -27.35 22.68
CA SER A 561 15.55 -28.23 22.42
C SER A 561 15.21 -29.71 22.54
N ALA A 562 14.14 -30.04 23.26
CA ALA A 562 13.53 -31.38 23.23
C ALA A 562 13.10 -31.80 21.82
N SER A 563 12.89 -30.84 20.91
CA SER A 563 12.54 -31.06 19.50
C SER A 563 13.75 -31.37 18.61
N SER A 564 14.99 -31.22 19.08
CA SER A 564 16.19 -31.24 18.23
C SER A 564 16.37 -32.51 17.40
N SER A 565 15.86 -33.65 17.87
CA SER A 565 15.84 -34.92 17.12
C SER A 565 14.53 -35.17 16.36
N MET A 566 13.48 -34.39 16.63
CA MET A 566 12.11 -34.55 16.12
C MET A 566 11.84 -33.72 14.86
N VAL A 567 12.54 -32.60 14.71
CA VAL A 567 12.36 -31.67 13.59
C VAL A 567 13.70 -31.24 13.00
N LYS A 568 13.73 -31.11 11.68
CA LYS A 568 14.81 -30.46 10.95
C LYS A 568 14.34 -29.07 10.54
N ILE A 569 15.15 -28.05 10.83
CA ILE A 569 14.92 -26.69 10.34
C ILE A 569 15.56 -26.55 8.96
N ASN A 570 14.74 -26.54 7.92
CA ASN A 570 15.23 -26.49 6.54
C ASN A 570 15.63 -25.06 6.17
N ARG A 571 14.78 -24.08 6.50
CA ARG A 571 14.99 -22.68 6.14
C ARG A 571 14.41 -21.75 7.17
N VAL A 572 15.07 -20.62 7.36
CA VAL A 572 14.51 -19.43 8.00
C VAL A 572 14.65 -18.27 7.02
N GLY A 573 13.60 -17.48 6.86
CA GLY A 573 13.57 -16.37 5.91
C GLY A 573 12.59 -15.29 6.33
N ILE A 574 12.59 -14.21 5.55
CA ILE A 574 11.56 -13.16 5.62
C ILE A 574 10.83 -13.09 4.29
N LEU A 575 9.58 -12.60 4.32
CA LEU A 575 8.93 -12.09 3.13
C LEU A 575 9.35 -10.63 2.96
N SER A 576 10.01 -10.32 1.84
CA SER A 576 10.55 -8.98 1.56
C SER A 576 10.03 -8.41 0.24
N ASP A 577 8.84 -8.85 -0.17
CA ASP A 577 8.16 -8.29 -1.33
C ASP A 577 7.61 -6.90 -1.00
N LEU A 578 7.22 -6.17 -2.04
CA LEU A 578 6.69 -4.81 -1.90
C LEU A 578 5.60 -4.70 -0.82
N TYR A 579 4.68 -5.66 -0.77
CA TYR A 579 3.56 -5.60 0.18
C TYR A 579 3.98 -5.84 1.63
N ALA A 580 5.03 -6.61 1.89
CA ALA A 580 5.59 -6.70 3.23
C ALA A 580 6.09 -5.32 3.69
N HIS A 581 6.76 -4.58 2.80
CA HIS A 581 7.31 -3.26 3.12
C HIS A 581 6.30 -2.11 3.15
N LEU A 582 5.13 -2.28 2.54
CA LEU A 582 4.07 -1.26 2.54
C LEU A 582 3.08 -1.41 3.70
N SER A 583 2.89 -2.62 4.19
CA SER A 583 1.77 -2.96 5.07
C SER A 583 2.12 -3.03 6.56
N SER A 584 3.40 -3.03 6.91
CA SER A 584 3.90 -2.98 8.28
C SER A 584 5.29 -2.34 8.31
N ASP A 585 5.79 -2.00 9.49
CA ASP A 585 7.20 -1.73 9.80
C ASP A 585 8.02 -3.02 10.05
N HIS A 586 7.41 -4.19 9.91
CA HIS A 586 8.06 -5.49 10.01
C HIS A 586 7.80 -6.36 8.79
N ASN A 587 8.81 -7.11 8.38
CA ASN A 587 8.67 -8.21 7.45
C ASN A 587 8.22 -9.47 8.19
N PRO A 588 7.24 -10.23 7.65
CA PRO A 588 6.92 -11.55 8.17
C PRO A 588 8.15 -12.47 8.16
N ILE A 589 8.48 -13.04 9.32
CA ILE A 589 9.53 -14.06 9.46
C ILE A 589 8.90 -15.44 9.40
N TYR A 590 9.54 -16.39 8.72
CA TYR A 590 9.06 -17.77 8.66
C TYR A 590 10.18 -18.80 8.82
N THR A 591 9.76 -20.02 9.16
CA THR A 591 10.60 -21.20 9.18
C THR A 591 9.90 -22.35 8.46
N ASP A 592 10.64 -23.06 7.63
CA ASP A 592 10.18 -24.29 6.98
C ASP A 592 10.83 -25.49 7.68
N ILE A 593 10.02 -26.49 8.03
CA ILE A 593 10.47 -27.63 8.84
C ILE A 593 10.09 -28.97 8.22
N SER A 594 10.87 -30.00 8.53
CA SER A 594 10.49 -31.40 8.29
C SER A 594 10.49 -32.17 9.60
N PHE A 595 9.49 -33.01 9.80
CA PHE A 595 9.46 -33.96 10.91
C PHE A 595 10.38 -35.14 10.63
N THR A 596 11.02 -35.63 11.69
CA THR A 596 11.71 -36.91 11.67
C THR A 596 10.77 -38.02 12.15
N SER A 597 11.25 -39.27 12.11
CA SER A 597 10.52 -40.40 12.69
C SER A 597 10.37 -40.34 14.21
N ALA A 598 11.12 -39.48 14.90
CA ALA A 598 11.07 -39.32 16.35
C ALA A 598 9.95 -38.35 16.81
N ALA A 599 9.35 -37.60 15.89
CA ALA A 599 8.26 -36.69 16.22
C ALA A 599 6.99 -37.46 16.68
N PRO A 600 6.32 -37.00 17.74
CA PRO A 600 5.09 -37.62 18.23
C PRO A 600 4.00 -37.60 17.17
N LYS A 601 3.17 -38.63 17.15
CA LYS A 601 2.02 -38.75 16.26
C LYS A 601 0.77 -39.11 17.04
N LEU A 602 -0.35 -38.57 16.61
CA LEU A 602 -1.68 -39.02 17.00
C LEU A 602 -2.38 -39.58 15.76
N THR A 603 -2.71 -40.88 15.81
CA THR A 603 -3.57 -41.51 14.82
C THR A 603 -5.02 -41.12 15.10
N ASN A 604 -5.81 -40.90 14.04
CA ASN A 604 -7.26 -40.64 14.14
C ASN A 604 -8.01 -41.72 14.91
#